data_AF-A0A7I8L8M2-F1
#
_entry.id   AF-A0A7I8L8M2-F1
#
_cell.length_a   1.000
_cell.length_b   1.000
_cell.length_c   1.000
_cell.angle_alpha   90.00
_cell.angle_beta   90.00
_cell.angle_gamma   90.00
#
_symmetry.space_group_name_H-M   'P 1'
#
loop_
_entity.id
_entity.type
_entity.pdbx_description
1 polymer ?
#
loop_
_entity_poly.entity_id
_entity_poly.type
_entity_poly.pdbx_seq_one_letter_code
_entity_poly.pdbx_strand_id
1 'polypeptide(L)'
;MAARELFALLFSALFLCLITPSFAATNVLYTGQAIPTGQYLQYGNYIFGMRADCNLVLTDTGTSGWYTGSFVWSSGTSGKGTNCRALLQGDGNFVIYDGSGKVVWATNTAVGNGKYVVILQPDRNVVLYGPSRAETGTAI
;
A
#
# COMPACT_ATOMS: atom_id res chain seq x y z
N MET A 1 49.88 4.41 -44.55
CA MET A 1 48.52 4.42 -45.14
C MET A 1 47.86 3.13 -44.69
N ALA A 2 47.03 2.98 -43.65
CA ALA A 2 46.33 3.80 -42.64
C ALA A 2 46.22 2.90 -41.35
N ALA A 3 46.44 3.35 -40.10
CA ALA A 3 45.45 3.90 -39.14
C ALA A 3 44.12 3.08 -39.15
N ARG A 4 43.63 2.34 -38.13
CA ARG A 4 43.46 2.58 -36.68
C ARG A 4 42.78 1.33 -36.05
N GLU A 5 43.28 0.79 -34.94
CA GLU A 5 42.71 0.79 -33.56
C GLU A 5 42.04 -0.52 -33.11
N LEU A 6 42.38 -0.88 -31.87
CA LEU A 6 41.98 -2.05 -31.10
C LEU A 6 40.47 -2.05 -30.76
N PHE A 7 39.81 -3.21 -30.77
CA PHE A 7 38.52 -3.38 -30.09
C PHE A 7 38.76 -3.98 -28.70
N ALA A 8 38.50 -3.17 -27.68
CA ALA A 8 38.75 -3.44 -26.28
C ALA A 8 37.75 -4.45 -25.67
N LEU A 9 38.24 -5.19 -24.67
CA LEU A 9 37.43 -5.88 -23.66
C LEU A 9 36.53 -4.85 -22.91
N LEU A 10 35.32 -5.25 -22.48
CA LEU A 10 34.89 -5.23 -21.06
C LEU A 10 33.36 -5.15 -20.80
N PHE A 11 33.02 -5.76 -19.65
CA PHE A 11 31.88 -5.56 -18.73
C PHE A 11 30.52 -6.20 -19.02
N SER A 12 30.40 -7.40 -18.45
CA SER A 12 29.23 -7.91 -17.76
C SER A 12 28.43 -6.87 -16.96
N ALA A 13 27.11 -7.07 -16.95
CA ALA A 13 26.18 -6.69 -15.89
C ALA A 13 26.16 -5.21 -15.47
N LEU A 14 25.32 -4.43 -16.14
CA LEU A 14 24.65 -3.31 -15.50
C LEU A 14 23.17 -3.26 -15.93
N PHE A 15 22.42 -4.33 -15.63
CA PHE A 15 21.00 -4.13 -15.37
C PHE A 15 20.94 -3.61 -13.93
N LEU A 16 21.08 -2.29 -13.78
CA LEU A 16 20.67 -1.60 -12.57
C LEU A 16 19.15 -1.77 -12.50
N CYS A 17 18.71 -2.94 -12.05
CA CYS A 17 17.40 -3.08 -11.47
C CYS A 17 17.38 -2.00 -10.40
N LEU A 18 16.61 -0.93 -10.64
CA LEU A 18 16.22 -0.02 -9.59
C LEU A 18 15.62 -0.95 -8.54
N ILE A 19 16.43 -1.31 -7.55
CA ILE A 19 15.96 -2.01 -6.38
C ILE A 19 15.12 -0.94 -5.71
N THR A 20 13.88 -0.75 -6.18
CA THR A 20 12.87 -0.10 -5.36
C THR A 20 12.91 -0.95 -4.10
N PRO A 21 13.33 -0.39 -2.95
CA PRO A 21 13.36 -1.18 -1.74
C PRO A 21 11.95 -1.73 -1.59
N SER A 22 11.80 -3.04 -1.77
CA SER A 22 10.58 -3.72 -1.40
C SER A 22 10.63 -3.71 0.12
N PHE A 23 10.14 -2.62 0.71
CA PHE A 23 9.80 -2.66 2.13
C PHE A 23 8.90 -3.88 2.28
N ALA A 24 9.28 -4.80 3.16
CA ALA A 24 8.42 -5.92 3.47
C ALA A 24 7.05 -5.34 3.83
N ALA A 25 6.02 -5.72 3.08
CA ALA A 25 4.70 -5.16 3.28
C ALA A 25 4.26 -5.47 4.71
N THR A 26 4.09 -4.42 5.51
CA THR A 26 3.55 -4.50 6.87
C THR A 26 2.10 -4.95 6.81
N ASN A 27 1.60 -5.64 7.83
CA ASN A 27 0.17 -5.92 7.95
C ASN A 27 -0.60 -4.82 8.72
N VAL A 28 0.10 -3.77 9.18
CA VAL A 28 -0.46 -2.68 9.98
C VAL A 28 -0.20 -1.33 9.33
N LEU A 29 -1.24 -0.49 9.28
CA LEU A 29 -1.19 0.92 8.91
C LEU A 29 -1.57 1.78 10.12
N TYR A 30 -0.70 2.70 10.51
CA TYR A 30 -0.93 3.61 11.64
C TYR A 30 -1.57 4.93 11.19
N THR A 31 -2.19 5.66 12.13
CA THR A 31 -2.67 7.02 11.90
C THR A 31 -1.63 7.90 11.21
N GLY A 32 -2.08 8.67 10.22
CA GLY A 32 -1.24 9.55 9.39
C GLY A 32 -0.53 8.83 8.24
N GLN A 33 -0.48 7.48 8.25
CA GLN A 33 0.09 6.71 7.17
C GLN A 33 -0.95 6.44 6.08
N ALA A 34 -0.45 6.28 4.86
CA ALA A 34 -1.25 5.92 3.70
C ALA A 34 -0.74 4.65 3.04
N ILE A 35 -1.62 4.02 2.27
CA ILE A 35 -1.31 3.03 1.24
C ILE A 35 -1.33 3.77 -0.10
N PRO A 36 -0.16 4.18 -0.65
CA PRO A 36 -0.09 4.81 -1.95
C PRO A 36 -0.50 3.86 -3.09
N THR A 37 -0.76 4.42 -4.26
CA THR A 37 -0.96 3.62 -5.48
C THR A 37 0.15 2.59 -5.67
N GLY A 38 -0.24 1.33 -5.89
CA GLY A 38 0.66 0.19 -6.10
C GLY A 38 1.19 -0.44 -4.82
N GLN A 39 0.96 0.17 -3.65
CA GLN A 39 1.40 -0.34 -2.35
C GLN A 39 0.27 -1.08 -1.65
N TYR A 40 0.64 -1.84 -0.62
CA TYR A 40 -0.29 -2.72 0.08
C TYR A 40 0.17 -3.08 1.50
N LEU A 41 -0.80 -3.50 2.31
CA LEU A 41 -0.56 -4.32 3.50
C LEU A 41 -0.57 -5.80 3.12
N GLN A 42 0.21 -6.62 3.80
CA GLN A 42 0.26 -8.07 3.55
C GLN A 42 0.29 -8.88 4.83
N TYR A 43 -0.48 -9.96 4.87
CA TYR A 43 -0.39 -11.01 5.88
C TYR A 43 -0.55 -12.38 5.22
N GLY A 44 0.52 -13.18 5.20
CA GLY A 44 0.53 -14.44 4.45
C GLY A 44 0.22 -14.20 2.97
N ASN A 45 -0.83 -14.87 2.47
CA ASN A 45 -1.30 -14.75 1.09
C ASN A 45 -2.32 -13.62 0.89
N TYR A 46 -2.73 -12.93 1.97
CA TYR A 46 -3.70 -11.85 1.88
C TYR A 46 -3.00 -10.54 1.63
N ILE A 47 -3.53 -9.76 0.70
CA ILE A 47 -3.01 -8.44 0.38
C ILE A 47 -4.16 -7.45 0.39
N PHE A 48 -4.01 -6.35 1.12
CA PHE A 48 -4.94 -5.23 1.13
C PHE A 48 -4.24 -3.99 0.57
N GLY A 49 -4.58 -3.60 -0.65
CA GLY A 49 -3.75 -2.66 -1.42
C GLY A 49 -4.49 -1.71 -2.35
N MET A 50 -3.89 -0.55 -2.56
CA MET A 50 -4.41 0.49 -3.44
C MET A 50 -3.92 0.25 -4.87
N ARG A 51 -4.82 -0.13 -5.77
CA ARG A 51 -4.47 -0.37 -7.18
C ARG A 51 -4.35 0.94 -7.97
N ALA A 52 -3.67 0.85 -9.12
CA ALA A 52 -3.44 1.98 -10.03
C ALA A 52 -4.73 2.55 -10.66
N ASP A 53 -5.79 1.77 -10.70
CA ASP A 53 -7.12 2.18 -11.15
C ASP A 53 -7.94 2.90 -10.06
N CYS A 54 -7.31 3.30 -8.95
CA CYS A 54 -7.97 3.93 -7.79
C CYS A 54 -8.89 2.98 -7.00
N ASN A 55 -8.75 1.67 -7.16
CA ASN A 55 -9.52 0.68 -6.41
C ASN A 55 -8.73 0.14 -5.22
N LEU A 56 -9.28 0.23 -4.01
CA LEU A 56 -8.74 -0.41 -2.82
C LEU A 56 -9.33 -1.80 -2.71
N VAL A 57 -8.46 -2.81 -2.61
CA VAL A 57 -8.86 -4.21 -2.80
C VAL A 57 -8.21 -5.09 -1.75
N LEU A 58 -9.01 -6.01 -1.20
CA LEU A 58 -8.52 -7.18 -0.48
C LEU A 58 -8.49 -8.37 -1.44
N THR A 59 -7.30 -8.93 -1.62
CA THR A 59 -7.05 -10.08 -2.49
C THR A 59 -6.54 -11.24 -1.66
N ASP A 60 -7.08 -12.43 -1.90
CA ASP A 60 -6.47 -13.69 -1.48
C ASP A 60 -5.63 -14.21 -2.64
N THR A 61 -4.32 -14.09 -2.52
CA THR A 61 -3.42 -14.39 -3.63
C THR A 61 -3.18 -15.89 -3.81
N GLY A 62 -3.48 -16.72 -2.81
CA GLY A 62 -3.12 -18.14 -2.83
C GLY A 62 -1.65 -18.33 -3.26
N THR A 63 -1.44 -19.05 -4.35
CA THR A 63 -0.13 -19.21 -5.02
C THR A 63 0.05 -18.30 -6.25
N SER A 64 -0.95 -17.49 -6.58
CA SER A 64 -1.06 -16.73 -7.84
C SER A 64 -0.44 -15.32 -7.78
N GLY A 65 -0.20 -14.79 -6.58
CA GLY A 65 0.39 -13.45 -6.39
C GLY A 65 -0.62 -12.30 -6.55
N TRP A 66 -0.16 -11.06 -6.32
CA TRP A 66 -1.01 -9.85 -6.16
C TRP A 66 -1.94 -9.55 -7.34
N TYR A 67 -1.47 -9.73 -8.58
CA TYR A 67 -2.19 -9.28 -9.77
C TYR A 67 -3.29 -10.23 -10.25
N THR A 68 -3.21 -11.51 -9.87
CA THR A 68 -4.09 -12.58 -10.39
C THR A 68 -4.80 -13.36 -9.28
N GLY A 69 -4.64 -12.94 -8.02
CA GLY A 69 -5.35 -13.50 -6.88
C GLY A 69 -6.86 -13.25 -6.92
N SER A 70 -7.59 -13.98 -6.07
CA SER A 70 -9.04 -13.84 -5.96
C SER A 70 -9.40 -12.55 -5.22
N PHE A 71 -10.25 -11.71 -5.83
CA PHE A 71 -10.79 -10.52 -5.17
C PHE A 71 -11.81 -10.93 -4.11
N VAL A 72 -11.51 -10.63 -2.84
CA VAL A 72 -12.37 -10.96 -1.69
C VAL A 72 -13.29 -9.79 -1.37
N TRP A 73 -12.75 -8.57 -1.41
CA TRP A 73 -13.49 -7.34 -1.16
C TRP A 73 -12.90 -6.18 -1.96
N SER A 74 -13.72 -5.18 -2.30
CA SER A 74 -13.29 -3.96 -2.98
C SER A 74 -14.10 -2.75 -2.56
N SER A 75 -13.47 -1.57 -2.56
CA SER A 75 -14.15 -0.28 -2.37
C SER A 75 -15.08 0.11 -3.52
N GLY A 76 -14.98 -0.57 -4.68
CA GLY A 76 -15.79 -0.26 -5.86
C GLY A 76 -15.45 1.12 -6.46
N THR A 77 -14.17 1.50 -6.43
CA THR A 77 -13.71 2.84 -6.84
C THR A 77 -12.83 2.84 -8.10
N SER A 78 -12.79 1.72 -8.82
CA SER A 78 -12.10 1.62 -10.10
C SER A 78 -12.53 2.73 -11.07
N GLY A 79 -11.55 3.46 -11.60
CA GLY A 79 -11.75 4.55 -12.57
C GLY A 79 -12.31 5.85 -11.98
N LYS A 80 -12.49 5.96 -10.65
CA LYS A 80 -13.05 7.16 -10.01
C LYS A 80 -12.02 8.27 -9.72
N GLY A 81 -10.74 8.02 -10.02
CA GLY A 81 -9.64 8.95 -9.84
C GLY A 81 -8.32 8.39 -10.36
N THR A 82 -7.24 9.15 -10.21
CA THR A 82 -5.88 8.75 -10.56
C THR A 82 -4.91 9.07 -9.42
N ASN A 83 -3.77 8.37 -9.35
CA ASN A 83 -2.75 8.55 -8.30
C ASN A 83 -3.34 8.50 -6.87
N CYS A 84 -4.25 7.55 -6.65
CA CYS A 84 -5.00 7.48 -5.41
C CYS A 84 -4.18 6.90 -4.24
N ARG A 85 -4.57 7.27 -3.02
CA ARG A 85 -4.00 6.73 -1.78
C ARG A 85 -5.10 6.53 -0.74
N ALA A 86 -5.01 5.46 0.05
CA ALA A 86 -5.88 5.27 1.21
C ALA A 86 -5.14 5.72 2.47
N LEU A 87 -5.65 6.74 3.15
CA LEU A 87 -5.06 7.39 4.31
C LEU A 87 -5.87 7.10 5.56
N LEU A 88 -5.21 6.64 6.64
CA LEU A 88 -5.83 6.60 7.96
C LEU A 88 -5.65 7.96 8.64
N GLN A 89 -6.75 8.67 8.83
CA GLN A 89 -6.75 10.02 9.37
C GLN A 89 -6.66 10.03 10.90
N GLY A 90 -6.33 11.21 11.44
CA GLY A 90 -6.21 11.42 12.88
C GLY A 90 -7.52 11.30 13.66
N ASP A 91 -8.66 11.38 12.98
CA ASP A 91 -10.00 11.34 13.56
C ASP A 91 -10.63 9.93 13.59
N GLY A 92 -9.92 8.92 13.10
CA GLY A 92 -10.40 7.54 12.98
C GLY A 92 -11.10 7.23 11.66
N ASN A 93 -11.10 8.15 10.69
CA ASN A 93 -11.63 7.90 9.36
C ASN A 93 -10.55 7.32 8.43
N PHE A 94 -10.92 6.32 7.63
CA PHE A 94 -10.04 5.76 6.61
C PHE A 94 -10.56 6.12 5.23
N VAL A 95 -9.77 6.89 4.48
CA VAL A 95 -10.26 7.66 3.33
C VAL A 95 -9.38 7.43 2.11
N ILE A 96 -10.02 7.19 0.97
CA ILE A 96 -9.35 7.19 -0.34
C ILE A 96 -9.41 8.61 -0.90
N TYR A 97 -8.23 9.16 -1.17
CA TYR A 97 -8.06 10.41 -1.90
C TYR A 97 -7.49 10.13 -3.29
N ASP A 98 -7.92 10.89 -4.29
CA ASP A 98 -7.20 10.94 -5.57
C ASP A 98 -6.00 11.91 -5.52
N GLY A 99 -5.23 11.95 -6.60
CA GLY A 99 -4.04 12.79 -6.70
C GLY A 99 -4.30 14.30 -6.62
N SER A 100 -5.55 14.75 -6.79
CA SER A 100 -5.95 16.16 -6.60
C SER A 100 -6.36 16.48 -5.17
N GLY A 101 -6.43 15.46 -4.30
CA GLY A 101 -6.93 15.60 -2.92
C GLY A 101 -8.44 15.49 -2.79
N LYS A 102 -9.17 15.07 -3.84
CA LYS A 102 -10.60 14.82 -3.77
C LYS A 102 -10.85 13.49 -3.05
N VAL A 103 -11.85 13.48 -2.17
CA VAL A 103 -12.35 12.25 -1.53
C VAL A 103 -13.04 11.37 -2.57
N VAL A 104 -12.57 10.13 -2.71
CA VAL A 104 -13.15 9.11 -3.59
C VAL A 104 -14.05 8.15 -2.81
N TRP A 105 -13.68 7.83 -1.57
CA TRP A 105 -14.42 6.94 -0.67
C TRP A 105 -13.96 7.13 0.79
N ALA A 106 -14.81 6.80 1.76
CA ALA A 106 -14.46 6.83 3.18
C ALA A 106 -15.21 5.74 3.97
N THR A 107 -14.63 5.28 5.09
CA THR A 107 -15.31 4.39 6.05
C THR A 107 -16.42 5.08 6.83
N ASN A 108 -16.37 6.42 6.94
CA ASN A 108 -17.30 7.22 7.76
C ASN A 108 -17.25 6.83 9.25
N THR A 109 -16.06 6.55 9.75
CA THR A 109 -15.80 6.12 11.14
C THR A 109 -15.14 7.21 11.98
N ALA A 110 -15.22 8.47 11.54
CA ALA A 110 -14.68 9.60 12.29
C ALA A 110 -15.38 9.69 13.66
N VAL A 111 -14.62 9.55 14.74
CA VAL A 111 -15.12 9.63 16.12
C VAL A 111 -14.34 10.62 16.98
N GLY A 112 -13.20 11.12 16.49
CA GLY A 112 -12.41 12.16 17.14
C GLY A 112 -10.91 11.91 17.07
N ASN A 113 -10.12 12.93 17.41
CA ASN A 113 -8.66 12.85 17.31
C ASN A 113 -8.09 11.73 18.20
N GLY A 114 -7.17 10.93 17.67
CA GLY A 114 -6.52 9.85 18.41
C GLY A 114 -5.54 9.02 17.57
N LYS A 115 -4.98 7.98 18.20
CA LYS A 115 -4.13 6.99 17.53
C LYS A 115 -4.97 5.77 17.15
N TYR A 116 -5.05 5.49 15.87
CA TYR A 116 -5.80 4.39 15.25
C TYR A 116 -4.85 3.50 14.47
N VAL A 117 -5.30 2.28 14.18
CA VAL A 117 -4.60 1.34 13.30
C VAL A 117 -5.59 0.64 12.38
N VAL A 118 -5.20 0.40 11.13
CA VAL A 118 -5.84 -0.57 10.24
C VAL A 118 -4.93 -1.79 10.19
N ILE A 119 -5.48 -2.96 10.48
CA ILE A 119 -4.74 -4.23 10.53
C ILE A 119 -5.35 -5.21 9.54
N LEU A 120 -4.52 -5.76 8.66
CA LEU A 120 -4.84 -6.98 7.91
C LEU A 120 -4.53 -8.19 8.80
N GLN A 121 -5.57 -8.95 9.12
CA GLN A 121 -5.55 -9.98 10.14
C GLN A 121 -5.37 -11.39 9.56
N PRO A 122 -4.95 -12.38 10.39
CA PRO A 122 -4.78 -13.77 9.97
C PRO A 122 -6.07 -14.47 9.50
N ASP A 123 -7.24 -13.97 9.93
CA ASP A 123 -8.55 -14.47 9.55
C ASP A 123 -9.08 -13.87 8.23
N ARG A 124 -8.24 -13.11 7.52
CA ARG A 124 -8.54 -12.40 6.26
C ARG A 124 -9.47 -11.19 6.45
N ASN A 125 -9.71 -10.73 7.68
CA ASN A 125 -10.37 -9.45 7.90
C ASN A 125 -9.38 -8.28 7.85
N VAL A 126 -9.89 -7.12 7.43
CA VAL A 126 -9.21 -5.83 7.57
C VAL A 126 -9.99 -5.00 8.57
N VAL A 127 -9.40 -4.69 9.71
CA VAL A 127 -10.09 -4.07 10.84
C VAL A 127 -9.42 -2.77 11.24
N LEU A 128 -10.23 -1.73 11.41
CA LEU A 128 -9.83 -0.46 12.00
C LEU A 128 -10.07 -0.51 13.52
N TYR A 129 -9.01 -0.34 14.30
CA TYR A 129 -9.07 -0.20 15.75
C TYR A 129 -8.68 1.20 16.21
N GLY A 130 -9.30 1.66 17.29
CA GLY A 130 -8.87 2.83 18.04
C GLY A 130 -10.03 3.59 18.70
N PRO A 131 -9.73 4.73 19.35
CA PRO A 131 -8.38 5.20 19.61
C PRO A 131 -7.64 4.30 20.63
N SER A 132 -6.32 4.45 20.74
CA SER A 132 -5.51 3.78 21.77
C SER A 132 -6.10 4.01 23.17
N ARG A 133 -6.26 2.92 23.94
CA ARG A 133 -6.80 2.99 25.31
C ARG A 133 -5.72 3.10 26.39
N ALA A 134 -4.53 2.56 26.11
CA ALA A 134 -3.36 2.60 26.97
C ALA A 134 -2.10 2.44 26.12
N GLU A 135 -0.97 2.97 26.60
CA GLU A 135 0.35 2.82 25.97
C GLU A 135 1.44 2.74 27.04
N THR A 136 2.56 2.09 26.72
CA THR A 136 3.71 1.96 27.65
C THR A 136 4.45 3.28 27.90
N GLY A 137 4.25 4.28 27.03
CA GLY A 137 4.86 5.60 27.18
C GLY A 137 6.36 5.66 26.84
N THR A 138 6.87 4.72 26.03
CA THR A 138 8.30 4.58 25.73
C THR A 138 8.73 5.10 24.35
N ALA A 139 7.91 5.92 23.69
CA ALA A 139 8.27 6.52 22.41
C ALA A 139 9.40 7.55 22.59
N ILE A 140 10.38 7.53 21.68
CA ILE A 140 11.54 8.47 21.64
C ILE A 140 11.30 9.61 20.67
#